data_AF-A0A9E5XTX4-F1
#
_entry.id   AF-A0A9E5XTX4-F1
#
_cell.length_a   1.000
_cell.length_b   1.000
_cell.length_c   1.000
_cell.angle_alpha   90.00
_cell.angle_beta   90.00
_cell.angle_gamma   90.00
#
_symmetry.space_group_name_H-M   'P 1'
#
loop_
_entity.id
_entity.type
_entity.pdbx_description
1 polymer ?
#
loop_
_entity_poly.entity_id
_entity_poly.type
_entity_poly.pdbx_seq_one_letter_code
_entity_poly.pdbx_strand_id
1 'polypeptide(L)'
;MKKNINYTALISGIVMSAVSALNYLMNKDFVSLGIFVFAGVGFVILGIKPVLKPQNAVRAEKYAFTLFFGAAVILLYWIASVKMKLF
;
A
#
# COMPACT_ATOMS: atom_id res chain seq x y z
N MET A 1 3.00 -5.12 -28.66
CA MET A 1 1.99 -4.72 -27.64
C MET A 1 2.59 -3.59 -26.81
N LYS A 2 2.05 -2.36 -26.86
CA LYS A 2 2.57 -1.22 -26.08
C LYS A 2 2.43 -1.54 -24.59
N LYS A 3 3.53 -1.48 -23.84
CA LYS A 3 3.55 -1.62 -22.38
C LYS A 3 2.90 -0.38 -21.77
N ASN A 4 1.58 -0.40 -21.62
CA ASN A 4 0.84 0.72 -21.06
C ASN A 4 0.89 0.64 -19.53
N ILE A 5 1.32 1.74 -18.91
CA ILE A 5 1.25 1.93 -17.45
C ILE A 5 -0.19 1.73 -17.00
N ASN A 6 -0.39 1.05 -15.88
CA ASN A 6 -1.70 1.00 -15.24
C ASN A 6 -1.89 2.29 -14.43
N TYR A 7 -2.39 3.32 -15.10
CA TYR A 7 -2.61 4.64 -14.51
C TYR A 7 -3.62 4.61 -13.38
N THR A 8 -4.64 3.74 -13.44
CA THR A 8 -5.60 3.59 -12.35
C THR A 8 -4.91 3.15 -11.06
N ALA A 9 -4.10 2.09 -11.11
CA ALA A 9 -3.34 1.63 -9.95
C ALA A 9 -2.33 2.70 -9.46
N LEU A 10 -1.65 3.38 -10.39
CA LEU A 10 -0.70 4.43 -10.05
C LEU A 10 -1.38 5.59 -9.30
N ILE A 11 -2.50 6.08 -9.82
CA ILE A 11 -3.28 7.17 -9.23
C ILE A 11 -3.83 6.74 -7.86
N SER A 12 -4.40 5.53 -7.75
CA SER A 12 -4.88 5.00 -6.47
C SER A 12 -3.76 4.96 -5.42
N GLY A 13 -2.55 4.53 -5.80
CA GLY A 13 -1.41 4.48 -4.89
C GLY A 13 -0.96 5.87 -4.41
N ILE A 14 -0.92 6.86 -5.31
CA ILE A 14 -0.58 8.25 -4.98
C ILE A 14 -1.65 8.87 -4.07
N VAL A 15 -2.93 8.72 -4.42
CA VAL A 15 -4.04 9.26 -3.63
C VAL A 15 -4.06 8.65 -2.24
N MET A 16 -3.89 7.32 -2.11
CA MET A 16 -3.81 6.67 -0.80
C MET A 16 -2.66 7.20 0.05
N SER A 17 -1.49 7.40 -0.55
CA SER A 17 -0.32 7.95 0.16
C SER A 17 -0.56 9.40 0.61
N ALA A 18 -1.24 10.21 -0.20
CA ALA A 18 -1.58 11.59 0.14
C ALA A 18 -2.63 11.66 1.25
N VAL A 19 -3.71 10.86 1.15
CA VAL A 19 -4.74 10.74 2.20
C VAL A 19 -4.12 10.25 3.50
N SER A 20 -3.17 9.32 3.43
CA SER A 20 -2.42 8.83 4.58
C SER A 20 -1.70 9.95 5.33
N ALA A 21 -0.93 10.76 4.60
CA ALA A 21 -0.20 11.89 5.17
C ALA A 21 -1.15 12.95 5.78
N LEU A 22 -2.25 13.26 5.09
CA LEU A 22 -3.26 14.18 5.59
C LEU A 22 -3.95 13.67 6.86
N ASN A 23 -4.33 12.39 6.89
CA ASN A 23 -4.96 11.79 8.05
C ASN A 23 -4.03 11.81 9.28
N TYR A 24 -2.73 11.57 9.07
CA TYR A 24 -1.74 11.70 10.14
C TYR A 24 -1.63 13.15 10.65
N LEU A 25 -1.57 14.14 9.76
CA LEU A 25 -1.47 15.54 10.15
C LEU A 25 -2.70 16.01 10.94
N MET A 26 -3.90 15.52 10.58
CA MET A 26 -5.15 15.91 11.22
C MET A 26 -5.41 15.17 12.54
N ASN A 27 -5.20 13.85 12.57
CA ASN A 27 -5.65 12.99 13.66
C ASN A 27 -4.50 12.38 14.48
N LYS A 28 -3.24 12.59 14.08
CA LYS A 28 -2.06 11.92 14.63
C LYS A 28 -2.18 10.39 14.63
N ASP A 29 -2.95 9.85 13.67
CA ASP A 29 -3.23 8.42 13.56
C ASP A 29 -2.12 7.70 12.79
N PHE A 30 -1.18 7.12 13.55
CA PHE A 30 -0.05 6.35 13.01
C PHE A 30 -0.47 5.01 12.41
N VAL A 31 -1.60 4.44 12.82
CA VAL A 31 -2.05 3.12 12.37
C VAL A 31 -2.58 3.22 10.96
N SER A 32 -3.52 4.14 10.74
CA SER A 32 -4.02 4.44 9.39
C SER A 32 -2.90 4.93 8.48
N LEU A 33 -1.93 5.69 9.01
CA LEU A 33 -0.74 6.11 8.26
C LEU A 33 0.01 4.89 7.71
N GLY A 34 0.35 3.93 8.58
CA GLY A 34 1.04 2.70 8.19
C GLY A 34 0.26 1.92 7.13
N ILE A 35 -1.02 1.63 7.39
CA ILE A 35 -1.86 0.83 6.49
C ILE A 35 -1.93 1.46 5.10
N PHE A 36 -2.23 2.77 5.02
CA PHE A 36 -2.40 3.43 3.73
C PHE A 36 -1.08 3.68 2.99
N VAL A 37 0.05 3.88 3.69
CA VAL A 37 1.37 3.96 3.04
C VAL A 37 1.74 2.61 2.43
N PHE A 38 1.63 1.51 3.19
CA PHE A 38 1.98 0.19 2.68
C PHE A 38 1.11 -0.21 1.47
N ALA A 39 -0.22 -0.01 1.57
CA ALA A 39 -1.11 -0.27 0.45
C ALA A 39 -0.86 0.68 -0.73
N GLY A 40 -0.63 1.98 -0.47
CA GLY A 40 -0.34 2.97 -1.50
C GLY A 40 0.90 2.63 -2.32
N VAL A 41 2.01 2.27 -1.66
CA VAL A 41 3.24 1.84 -2.33
C VAL A 41 3.00 0.55 -3.14
N GLY A 42 2.24 -0.41 -2.61
CA GLY A 42 1.85 -1.62 -3.34
C GLY A 42 1.15 -1.32 -4.67
N PHE A 43 0.19 -0.38 -4.65
CA PHE A 43 -0.51 0.06 -5.85
C PHE A 43 0.40 0.79 -6.86
N VAL A 44 1.34 1.64 -6.39
CA VAL A 44 2.32 2.29 -7.27
C VAL A 44 3.17 1.25 -7.99
N ILE A 45 3.65 0.23 -7.28
CA ILE A 45 4.47 -0.85 -7.84
C ILE A 45 3.69 -1.64 -8.90
N LEU A 46 2.42 -1.96 -8.64
CA LEU A 46 1.55 -2.59 -9.64
C LEU A 46 1.27 -1.68 -10.85
N GLY A 47 1.17 -0.37 -10.63
CA GLY A 47 1.00 0.64 -11.67
C GLY A 47 2.13 0.62 -12.70
N ILE A 48 3.38 0.52 -12.24
CA ILE A 48 4.58 0.52 -13.09
C ILE A 48 4.97 -0.87 -13.62
N LYS A 49 4.43 -1.96 -13.06
CA LYS A 49 4.70 -3.35 -13.45
C LYS A 49 4.72 -3.59 -14.96
N PRO A 50 3.76 -3.08 -15.77
CA PRO A 50 3.72 -3.34 -17.22
C PRO A 50 4.96 -2.83 -17.97
N VAL A 51 5.64 -1.80 -17.45
CA VAL A 51 6.82 -1.18 -18.09
C VAL A 51 8.10 -1.99 -17.82
N LEU A 52 8.11 -2.77 -16.75
CA LEU A 52 9.30 -3.51 -16.31
C LEU A 52 9.66 -4.66 -17.26
N LYS A 53 10.93 -5.10 -17.21
CA LYS A 53 11.37 -6.36 -17.83
C LYS A 53 10.64 -7.54 -17.16
N PRO A 54 10.33 -8.65 -17.86
CA PRO A 54 9.55 -9.76 -17.31
C PRO A 54 10.05 -10.27 -15.96
N GLN A 55 11.37 -10.48 -15.83
CA GLN A 55 12.02 -10.89 -14.57
C GLN A 55 11.80 -9.90 -13.42
N ASN A 56 11.76 -8.60 -13.71
CA ASN A 56 11.55 -7.54 -12.72
C ASN A 56 10.06 -7.35 -12.41
N ALA A 57 9.17 -7.59 -13.37
CA ALA A 57 7.73 -7.52 -13.19
C ALA A 57 7.24 -8.57 -12.17
N VAL A 58 7.81 -9.78 -12.21
CA VAL A 58 7.52 -10.85 -11.23
C VAL A 58 8.00 -10.45 -9.83
N ARG A 59 9.19 -9.84 -9.71
CA ARG A 59 9.70 -9.35 -8.41
C ARG A 59 8.86 -8.19 -7.87
N ALA A 60 8.53 -7.23 -8.73
CA ALA A 60 7.69 -6.10 -8.37
C ALA A 60 6.32 -6.55 -7.85
N GLU A 61 5.69 -7.52 -8.51
CA GLU A 61 4.44 -8.11 -8.05
C GLU A 61 4.56 -8.76 -6.66
N LYS A 62 5.61 -9.55 -6.43
CA LYS A 62 5.88 -10.13 -5.11
C LYS A 62 6.05 -9.06 -4.03
N TYR A 63 6.77 -7.99 -4.32
CA TYR A 63 6.92 -6.87 -3.39
C TYR A 63 5.60 -6.14 -3.15
N ALA A 64 4.80 -5.89 -4.17
CA ALA A 64 3.47 -5.29 -4.01
C ALA A 64 2.59 -6.15 -3.09
N PHE A 65 2.54 -7.46 -3.30
CA PHE A 65 1.80 -8.37 -2.41
C PHE A 65 2.35 -8.41 -0.98
N THR A 66 3.66 -8.34 -0.82
CA THR A 66 4.29 -8.26 0.52
C THR A 66 3.87 -6.99 1.25
N LEU A 67 3.79 -5.86 0.54
CA LEU A 67 3.32 -4.60 1.11
C LEU A 67 1.85 -4.66 1.50
N PHE A 68 0.98 -5.24 0.66
CA PHE A 68 -0.43 -5.45 1.01
C PHE A 68 -0.59 -6.38 2.21
N PHE A 69 0.21 -7.44 2.29
CA PHE A 69 0.24 -8.32 3.45
C PHE A 69 0.67 -7.56 4.72
N GLY A 70 1.72 -6.73 4.64
CA GLY A 70 2.13 -5.85 5.75
C GLY A 70 1.01 -4.92 6.21
N ALA A 71 0.28 -4.28 5.29
CA ALA A 71 -0.88 -3.45 5.61
C ALA A 71 -1.98 -4.25 6.34
N ALA A 72 -2.26 -5.47 5.90
CA ALA A 72 -3.25 -6.35 6.53
C ALA A 72 -2.81 -6.78 7.94
N VAL A 73 -1.52 -7.09 8.14
CA VAL A 73 -0.98 -7.46 9.46
C VAL A 73 -1.10 -6.30 10.45
N ILE A 74 -0.77 -5.06 10.03
CA ILE A 74 -0.91 -3.86 10.88
C ILE A 74 -2.38 -3.66 11.27
N LEU A 75 -3.30 -3.80 10.31
CA LEU A 75 -4.74 -3.67 10.57
C LEU A 75 -5.22 -4.73 11.58
N LEU A 76 -4.83 -6.00 11.39
CA LEU A 76 -5.19 -7.09 12.30
C LEU A 76 -4.62 -6.88 13.70
N TYR A 77 -3.35 -6.46 13.79
CA TYR A 77 -2.71 -6.14 15.07
C TYR A 77 -3.47 -5.02 15.81
N TRP A 78 -3.86 -3.97 15.08
CA TRP A 78 -4.61 -2.87 15.68
C TRP A 78 -6.01 -3.31 16.15
N ILE A 79 -6.75 -4.05 15.32
CA ILE A 79 -8.07 -4.59 15.70
C ILE A 79 -7.94 -5.49 16.93
N ALA A 80 -6.92 -6.36 16.97
CA ALA A 80 -6.62 -7.22 18.11
C ALA A 80 -6.32 -6.39 19.36
N SER A 81 -5.49 -5.36 19.25
CA SER A 81 -5.13 -4.48 20.36
C SER A 81 -6.35 -3.76 20.93
N VAL A 82 -7.22 -3.24 20.08
CA VAL A 82 -8.45 -2.53 20.48
C VAL A 82 -9.50 -3.47 21.08
N LYS A 83 -9.75 -4.63 20.46
CA LYS A 83 -10.83 -5.54 20.89
C LYS A 83 -10.45 -6.46 22.04
N MET A 84 -9.19 -6.89 22.10
CA MET A 84 -8.74 -7.85 23.12
C MET A 84 -8.18 -7.17 24.38
N LYS A 85 -8.19 -5.82 24.46
CA LYS A 85 -7.53 -5.05 25.54
C LYS A 85 -6.14 -5.60 25.84
N LEU A 86 -5.35 -5.83 24.79
CA LEU A 86 -4.01 -6.39 24.96
C LEU A 86 -3.05 -5.44 25.69
N PHE A 87 -3.47 -4.19 25.96
CA PHE A 87 -2.89 -3.25 26.92
C PHE A 87 -4.00 -2.36 27.50
#